data_AF-A0A0G4NDE5-F1
#
_entry.id   AF-A0A0G4NDE5-F1
#
_cell.length_a   1.000
_cell.length_b   1.000
_cell.length_c   1.000
_cell.angle_alpha   90.00
_cell.angle_beta   90.00
_cell.angle_gamma   90.00
#
_symmetry.space_group_name_H-M   'P 1'
#
loop_
_entity.id
_entity.type
_entity.pdbx_description
1 polymer ?
#
loop_
_entity_poly.entity_id
_entity_poly.type
_entity_poly.pdbx_seq_one_letter_code
_entity_poly.pdbx_strand_id
1 'polypeptide(L)'
;MSKPIYRYLAKRRWEGYNKKIVEQRISQFHITPDILPKLTPKYDVELHFRRSKIPAGKILPSNLTEVAPRLRVQPFDAGERLVTVVIVDPDVPDTESDAFSKRCHFLAANIPVSPTDPSLPLGRLNRDAHIAVPYLPAFAQKGAPYHRLAIFILDQPGNKPLDIAALRAQYNKKTVTDESSSSSASTSSSSAVAAPVPATGFSLKSLRDKFALTPTGFTLFRTVWDEHTADVMHRAGVPGADVEFRPNRPTPS
;
A
#
# COMPACT_ATOMS: atom_id res chain seq x y z
N MET A 1 21.52 12.15 12.65
CA MET A 1 20.31 11.97 13.49
C MET A 1 20.58 11.23 14.82
N SER A 2 21.83 10.89 15.18
CA SER A 2 22.14 10.18 16.44
C SER A 2 21.99 11.05 17.69
N LYS A 3 22.25 12.36 17.60
CA LYS A 3 22.07 13.31 18.72
C LYS A 3 20.62 13.82 18.82
N PRO A 4 20.06 13.98 20.04
CA PRO A 4 18.69 14.47 20.24
C PRO A 4 18.40 15.82 19.58
N ILE A 5 19.35 16.76 19.65
CA ILE A 5 19.17 18.11 19.09
C ILE A 5 18.88 18.09 17.58
N TYR A 6 19.57 17.25 16.81
CA TYR A 6 19.33 17.15 15.38
C TYR A 6 17.98 16.54 15.05
N ARG A 7 17.51 15.56 15.86
CA ARG A 7 16.18 14.98 15.69
C ARG A 7 15.08 16.00 15.98
N TYR A 8 15.25 16.79 17.05
CA TYR A 8 14.32 17.86 17.40
C TYR A 8 14.23 18.92 16.28
N LEU A 9 15.37 19.41 15.78
CA LEU A 9 15.38 20.40 14.68
C LEU A 9 14.77 19.83 13.39
N ALA A 10 15.04 18.57 13.07
CA ALA A 10 14.44 17.90 11.91
C ALA A 10 12.92 17.75 12.05
N LYS A 11 12.44 17.35 13.24
CA LYS A 11 11.02 17.27 13.56
C LYS A 11 10.35 18.64 13.40
N ARG A 12 10.95 19.69 13.97
CA ARG A 12 10.42 21.06 13.87
C ARG A 12 10.34 21.54 12.42
N ARG A 13 11.35 21.24 11.60
CA ARG A 13 11.34 21.55 10.16
C ARG A 13 10.22 20.80 9.43
N TRP A 14 10.04 19.52 9.72
CA TRP A 14 9.01 18.69 9.12
C TRP A 14 7.59 19.16 9.50
N GLU A 15 7.36 19.47 10.78
CA GLU A 15 6.10 20.03 11.29
C GLU A 15 5.78 21.40 10.69
N GLY A 16 6.80 22.19 10.34
CA GLY A 16 6.63 23.49 9.72
C GLY A 16 5.95 23.45 8.35
N TYR A 17 6.18 22.40 7.56
CA TYR A 17 5.73 22.31 6.16
C TYR A 17 5.29 20.91 5.72
N ASN A 18 6.22 19.94 5.63
CA ASN A 18 5.95 18.61 5.06
C ASN A 18 4.78 17.89 5.74
N LYS A 19 4.72 17.94 7.08
CA LYS A 19 3.62 17.33 7.84
C LYS A 19 2.26 17.91 7.43
N LYS A 20 2.17 19.23 7.28
CA LYS A 20 0.93 19.92 6.88
C LYS A 20 0.49 19.53 5.47
N ILE A 21 1.44 19.35 4.54
CA ILE A 21 1.14 18.84 3.20
C ILE A 21 0.56 17.42 3.30
N VAL A 22 1.16 16.53 4.08
CA VAL A 22 0.66 15.16 4.25
C VAL A 22 -0.73 15.15 4.90
N GLU A 23 -0.94 15.92 5.96
CA GLU A 23 -2.25 16.07 6.63
C GLU A 23 -3.32 16.63 5.69
N GLN A 24 -2.99 17.64 4.88
CA GLN A 24 -3.88 18.16 3.84
C GLN A 24 -4.24 17.05 2.84
N ARG A 25 -3.27 16.23 2.40
CA ARG A 25 -3.50 15.15 1.43
C ARG A 25 -4.31 14.00 2.02
N ILE A 26 -4.14 13.68 3.31
CA ILE A 26 -4.97 12.70 4.02
C ILE A 26 -6.45 13.12 3.99
N SER A 27 -6.72 14.40 4.28
CA SER A 27 -8.08 14.95 4.26
C SER A 27 -8.64 15.07 2.85
N GLN A 28 -7.89 15.70 1.93
CA GLN A 28 -8.29 15.93 0.54
C GLN A 28 -8.63 14.64 -0.21
N PHE A 29 -7.86 13.58 0.03
CA PHE A 29 -8.09 12.27 -0.60
C PHE A 29 -8.86 11.32 0.29
N HIS A 30 -9.61 11.80 1.29
CA HIS A 30 -10.52 10.99 2.12
C HIS A 30 -9.90 9.72 2.71
N ILE A 31 -8.57 9.69 2.90
CA ILE A 31 -7.86 8.54 3.46
C ILE A 31 -8.39 8.24 4.86
N THR A 32 -8.71 9.32 5.58
CA THR A 32 -9.61 9.33 6.72
C THR A 32 -10.93 9.96 6.24
N PRO A 33 -12.08 9.27 6.32
CA PRO A 33 -12.35 8.03 7.05
C PRO A 33 -12.22 6.71 6.24
N ASP A 34 -12.02 6.75 4.92
CA ASP A 34 -12.25 5.59 4.04
C ASP A 34 -11.42 4.35 4.43
N ILE A 35 -10.13 4.53 4.73
CA ILE A 35 -9.20 3.43 5.03
C ILE A 35 -9.02 3.26 6.53
N LEU A 36 -8.76 4.37 7.24
CA LEU A 36 -8.57 4.40 8.68
C LEU A 36 -9.39 5.53 9.31
N PRO A 37 -9.97 5.30 10.50
CA PRO A 37 -10.80 6.31 11.17
C PRO A 37 -9.98 7.50 11.71
N LYS A 38 -8.69 7.29 11.99
CA LYS A 38 -7.78 8.33 12.46
C LYS A 38 -6.36 8.00 12.02
N LEU A 39 -5.67 9.00 11.49
CA LEU A 39 -4.28 8.91 11.09
C LEU A 39 -3.58 10.21 11.49
N THR A 40 -2.55 10.09 12.33
CA THR A 40 -1.72 11.22 12.72
C THR A 40 -0.27 10.90 12.36
N PRO A 41 0.26 11.49 11.28
CA PRO A 41 1.65 11.28 10.91
C PRO A 41 2.58 11.66 12.05
N LYS A 42 3.50 10.75 12.39
CA LYS A 42 4.61 10.93 13.34
C LYS A 42 5.97 10.87 12.64
N TYR A 43 6.07 10.18 11.51
CA TYR A 43 7.30 10.05 10.72
C TYR A 43 7.17 10.81 9.39
N ASP A 44 8.28 11.37 8.93
CA ASP A 44 8.37 11.86 7.56
C ASP A 44 8.56 10.68 6.61
N VAL A 45 7.73 10.59 5.58
CA VAL A 45 7.76 9.49 4.61
C VAL A 45 7.91 10.06 3.21
N GLU A 46 9.11 9.92 2.65
CA GLU A 46 9.38 10.34 1.27
C GLU A 46 9.30 9.14 0.32
N LEU A 47 8.43 9.24 -0.68
CA LEU A 47 8.29 8.24 -1.73
C LEU A 47 9.28 8.53 -2.85
N HIS A 48 10.01 7.51 -3.28
CA HIS A 48 10.90 7.57 -4.42
C HIS A 48 10.61 6.43 -5.39
N PHE A 49 10.43 6.77 -6.66
CA PHE A 49 10.51 5.81 -7.75
C PHE A 49 11.80 6.09 -8.53
N ARG A 50 12.58 5.03 -8.78
CA ARG A 50 13.93 5.14 -9.34
C ARG A 50 14.80 6.12 -8.54
N ARG A 51 15.19 7.25 -9.13
CA ARG A 51 16.01 8.30 -8.50
C ARG A 51 15.21 9.55 -8.11
N SER A 52 13.91 9.60 -8.41
CA SER A 52 13.10 10.82 -8.28
C SER A 52 12.22 10.76 -7.05
N LYS A 53 12.25 11.84 -6.26
CA LYS A 53 11.31 12.05 -5.16
C LYS A 53 9.93 12.39 -5.72
N ILE A 54 8.91 11.68 -5.26
CA ILE A 54 7.53 11.88 -5.68
C ILE A 54 6.75 12.68 -4.62
N PRO A 55 6.09 13.78 -5.02
CA PRO A 55 5.16 14.49 -4.15
C PRO A 55 3.95 13.64 -3.77
N ALA A 56 3.48 13.77 -2.53
CA ALA A 56 2.30 13.05 -2.04
C ALA A 56 1.06 13.40 -2.88
N GLY A 57 0.42 12.37 -3.43
CA GLY A 57 -0.75 12.47 -4.29
C GLY A 57 -0.43 12.91 -5.71
N LYS A 58 0.77 12.66 -6.23
CA LYS A 58 1.03 12.81 -7.66
C LYS A 58 0.46 11.62 -8.44
N ILE A 59 -0.12 11.87 -9.62
CA ILE A 59 -0.47 10.80 -10.57
C ILE A 59 0.82 10.33 -11.26
N LEU A 60 1.06 9.03 -11.25
CA LEU A 60 2.23 8.40 -11.85
C LEU A 60 1.83 7.49 -13.01
N PRO A 61 2.66 7.42 -14.07
CA PRO A 61 2.44 6.48 -15.16
C PRO A 61 2.72 5.05 -14.70
N SER A 62 1.99 4.10 -15.27
CA SER A 62 2.00 2.68 -14.89
C SER A 62 3.39 2.04 -15.05
N ASN A 63 4.13 2.42 -16.10
CA ASN A 63 5.50 1.96 -16.38
C ASN A 63 6.53 2.34 -15.29
N LEU A 64 6.31 3.45 -14.59
CA LEU A 64 7.17 3.90 -13.49
C LEU A 64 6.86 3.11 -12.22
N THR A 65 5.60 2.78 -12.01
CA THR A 65 5.07 2.07 -10.84
C THR A 65 5.07 0.55 -11.01
N GLU A 66 5.68 0.04 -12.08
CA GLU A 66 5.87 -1.40 -12.28
C GLU A 66 6.85 -2.00 -11.25
N VAL A 67 7.85 -1.23 -10.83
CA VAL A 67 8.86 -1.66 -9.86
C VAL A 67 8.54 -1.09 -8.48
N ALA A 68 8.71 -1.91 -7.44
CA ALA A 68 8.48 -1.51 -6.06
C ALA A 68 9.28 -0.24 -5.69
N PRO A 69 8.64 0.74 -5.00
CA PRO A 69 9.29 2.01 -4.69
C PRO A 69 10.36 1.86 -3.60
N ARG A 70 11.19 2.90 -3.48
CA ARG A 70 12.01 3.13 -2.30
C ARG A 70 11.31 4.14 -1.42
N LEU A 71 11.18 3.81 -0.14
CA LEU A 71 10.70 4.73 0.88
C LEU A 71 11.90 5.27 1.65
N ARG A 72 11.79 6.51 2.11
CA ARG A 72 12.64 7.05 3.16
C ARG A 72 11.75 7.40 4.33
N VAL A 73 11.87 6.63 5.42
CA VAL A 73 11.07 6.76 6.63
C VAL A 73 11.95 7.38 7.70
N GLN A 74 11.71 8.63 8.04
CA GLN A 74 12.48 9.35 9.05
C GLN A 74 11.70 9.40 10.37
N PRO A 75 12.01 8.53 11.34
CA PRO A 75 11.56 8.71 12.71
C PRO A 75 12.33 9.85 13.39
N PHE A 76 11.67 10.52 14.33
CA PHE A 76 12.24 11.60 15.14
C PHE A 76 12.56 11.19 16.58
N ASP A 77 12.13 10.01 17.00
CA ASP A 77 12.43 9.46 18.32
C ASP A 77 13.72 8.63 18.31
N ALA A 78 14.37 8.47 19.45
CA ALA A 78 15.58 7.64 19.56
C ALA A 78 15.26 6.14 19.43
N GLY A 79 16.27 5.36 19.05
CA GLY A 79 16.20 3.90 18.98
C GLY A 79 15.76 3.36 17.63
N GLU A 80 16.16 2.11 17.38
CA GLU A 80 15.69 1.31 16.26
C GLU A 80 14.29 0.76 16.55
N ARG A 81 13.48 0.63 15.52
CA ARG A 81 12.15 0.04 15.60
C ARG A 81 11.84 -0.78 14.36
N LEU A 82 11.02 -1.81 14.54
CA LEU A 82 10.45 -2.58 13.46
C LEU A 82 9.17 -1.92 13.00
N VAL A 83 9.07 -1.71 11.68
CA VAL A 83 7.87 -1.19 11.05
C VAL A 83 7.28 -2.22 10.07
N THR A 84 5.99 -2.06 9.84
CA THR A 84 5.22 -2.78 8.82
C THR A 84 4.81 -1.77 7.75
N VAL A 85 5.05 -2.09 6.48
CA VAL A 85 4.68 -1.27 5.33
C VAL A 85 3.51 -1.94 4.62
N VAL A 86 2.46 -1.17 4.35
CA VAL A 86 1.29 -1.63 3.61
C VAL A 86 0.96 -0.66 2.49
N ILE A 87 0.76 -1.17 1.27
CA ILE A 87 0.24 -0.39 0.15
C ILE A 87 -1.18 -0.89 -0.13
N VAL A 88 -2.14 0.04 -0.08
CA VAL A 88 -3.57 -0.24 -0.24
C VAL A 88 -4.14 0.62 -1.36
N ASP A 89 -4.89 -0.02 -2.24
CA ASP A 89 -5.75 0.61 -3.24
C ASP A 89 -7.20 0.50 -2.76
N PRO A 90 -7.87 1.60 -2.37
CA PRO A 90 -9.26 1.58 -1.91
C PRO A 90 -10.29 1.76 -3.02
N ASP A 91 -9.86 1.96 -4.26
CA ASP A 91 -10.72 2.42 -5.36
C ASP A 91 -10.88 1.32 -6.43
N VAL A 92 -10.80 0.05 -6.06
CA VAL A 92 -10.96 -1.06 -7.01
C VAL A 92 -12.45 -1.24 -7.31
N PRO A 93 -12.90 -1.03 -8.56
CA PRO A 93 -14.31 -1.13 -8.91
C PRO A 93 -14.80 -2.58 -8.72
N ASP A 94 -15.93 -2.73 -8.07
CA ASP A 94 -16.69 -3.98 -7.95
C ASP A 94 -18.07 -3.79 -8.59
N THR A 95 -18.24 -4.38 -9.76
CA THR A 95 -19.46 -4.27 -10.56
C THR A 95 -20.64 -5.01 -9.95
N GLU A 96 -20.40 -6.05 -9.15
CA GLU A 96 -21.48 -6.87 -8.58
C GLU A 96 -22.17 -6.15 -7.44
N SER A 97 -21.38 -5.48 -6.59
CA SER A 97 -21.88 -4.73 -5.44
C SER A 97 -22.13 -3.24 -5.70
N ASP A 98 -21.90 -2.77 -6.94
CA ASP A 98 -21.95 -1.35 -7.34
C ASP A 98 -21.18 -0.44 -6.36
N ALA A 99 -19.99 -0.90 -5.98
CA ALA A 99 -19.17 -0.28 -4.94
C ALA A 99 -17.67 -0.34 -5.26
N PHE A 100 -16.86 0.20 -4.35
CA PHE A 100 -15.42 0.06 -4.40
C PHE A 100 -14.93 -0.91 -3.33
N SER A 101 -14.07 -1.83 -3.75
CA SER A 101 -13.38 -2.75 -2.87
C SER A 101 -11.94 -2.31 -2.62
N LYS A 102 -11.34 -2.87 -1.58
CA LYS A 102 -9.97 -2.56 -1.17
C LYS A 102 -9.05 -3.71 -1.57
N ARG A 103 -7.92 -3.39 -2.20
CA ARG A 103 -6.89 -4.34 -2.59
C ARG A 103 -5.55 -3.99 -1.95
N CYS A 104 -4.83 -5.01 -1.48
CA CYS A 104 -3.47 -4.84 -1.00
C CYS A 104 -2.49 -5.04 -2.15
N HIS A 105 -1.68 -4.03 -2.44
CA HIS A 105 -0.62 -4.12 -3.44
C HIS A 105 0.71 -4.59 -2.85
N PHE A 106 0.91 -4.45 -1.54
CA PHE A 106 2.14 -4.86 -0.89
C PHE A 106 1.95 -4.91 0.63
N LEU A 107 2.52 -5.94 1.26
CA LEU A 107 2.56 -6.08 2.71
C LEU A 107 3.91 -6.67 3.13
N ALA A 108 4.70 -5.90 3.87
CA ALA A 108 5.93 -6.39 4.47
C ALA A 108 6.06 -5.93 5.92
N ALA A 109 6.64 -6.78 6.76
CA ALA A 109 6.80 -6.57 8.19
C ALA A 109 8.25 -6.75 8.63
N ASN A 110 8.52 -6.40 9.88
CA ASN A 110 9.80 -6.60 10.56
C ASN A 110 10.94 -5.84 9.90
N ILE A 111 10.65 -4.67 9.32
CA ILE A 111 11.67 -3.89 8.64
C ILE A 111 12.28 -2.92 9.66
N PRO A 112 13.58 -3.01 9.93
CA PRO A 112 14.24 -2.12 10.88
C PRO A 112 14.33 -0.71 10.30
N VAL A 113 13.97 0.28 11.10
CA VAL A 113 14.13 1.70 10.79
C VAL A 113 14.72 2.40 12.00
N SER A 114 15.70 3.27 11.75
CA SER A 114 16.29 4.11 12.78
C SER A 114 16.40 5.56 12.28
N PRO A 115 16.57 6.54 13.19
CA PRO A 115 16.78 7.92 12.76
C PRO A 115 18.03 8.07 11.88
N THR A 116 19.04 7.23 12.07
CA THR A 116 20.32 7.23 11.35
C THR A 116 20.27 6.47 10.04
N ASP A 117 19.45 5.42 9.95
CA ASP A 117 19.20 4.67 8.72
C ASP A 117 17.70 4.69 8.37
N PRO A 118 17.25 5.71 7.61
CA PRO A 118 15.87 5.88 7.23
C PRO A 118 15.53 5.23 5.87
N SER A 119 16.50 4.61 5.18
CA SER A 119 16.33 4.20 3.79
C SER A 119 15.73 2.80 3.67
N LEU A 120 14.59 2.68 2.99
CA LEU A 120 13.80 1.46 2.95
C LEU A 120 13.45 1.08 1.49
N PRO A 121 14.37 0.42 0.75
CA PRO A 121 14.14 -0.02 -0.62
C PRO A 121 13.27 -1.29 -0.65
N LEU A 122 11.97 -1.17 -0.96
CA LEU A 122 11.04 -2.30 -0.88
C LEU A 122 11.38 -3.45 -1.82
N GLY A 123 11.89 -3.15 -3.03
CA GLY A 123 12.31 -4.16 -4.00
C GLY A 123 13.56 -4.96 -3.64
N ARG A 124 14.26 -4.61 -2.54
CA ARG A 124 15.47 -5.33 -2.06
C ARG A 124 15.23 -6.09 -0.76
N LEU A 125 14.00 -6.09 -0.24
CA LEU A 125 13.67 -6.82 0.98
C LEU A 125 13.74 -8.33 0.73
N ASN A 126 14.25 -9.08 1.70
CA ASN A 126 14.23 -10.54 1.65
C ASN A 126 12.78 -11.02 1.71
N ARG A 127 12.38 -11.81 0.70
CA ARG A 127 11.00 -12.28 0.52
C ARG A 127 10.51 -13.15 1.68
N ASP A 128 11.36 -14.01 2.20
CA ASP A 128 10.96 -14.98 3.23
C ASP A 128 11.00 -14.36 4.63
N ALA A 129 11.89 -13.37 4.84
CA ALA A 129 12.08 -12.73 6.14
C ALA A 129 11.20 -11.49 6.38
N HIS A 130 10.62 -10.87 5.35
CA HIS A 130 9.83 -9.65 5.51
C HIS A 130 8.51 -9.63 4.74
N ILE A 131 8.44 -10.25 3.56
CA ILE A 131 7.33 -10.03 2.62
C ILE A 131 6.22 -11.04 2.86
N ALA A 132 5.03 -10.54 3.22
CA ALA A 132 3.81 -11.33 3.28
C ALA A 132 3.06 -11.30 1.94
N VAL A 133 2.89 -10.12 1.36
CA VAL A 133 2.27 -9.93 0.04
C VAL A 133 3.29 -9.25 -0.88
N PRO A 134 3.72 -9.89 -1.98
CA PRO A 134 4.69 -9.32 -2.91
C PRO A 134 4.13 -8.08 -3.60
N TYR A 135 5.03 -7.25 -4.14
CA TYR A 135 4.63 -6.00 -4.77
C TYR A 135 3.85 -6.26 -6.06
N LEU A 136 2.64 -5.74 -6.11
CA LEU A 136 1.81 -5.67 -7.29
C LEU A 136 1.90 -4.26 -7.88
N PRO A 137 2.24 -4.13 -9.17
CA PRO A 137 2.22 -2.84 -9.87
C PRO A 137 0.91 -2.10 -9.66
N ALA A 138 0.97 -0.77 -9.63
CA ALA A 138 -0.24 0.04 -9.61
C ALA A 138 -0.87 0.05 -11.02
N PHE A 139 -2.18 -0.16 -11.09
CA PHE A 139 -2.97 -0.08 -12.31
C PHE A 139 -4.39 0.37 -11.97
N ALA A 140 -5.08 0.93 -12.97
CA ALA A 140 -6.50 1.27 -12.92
C ALA A 140 -7.11 0.85 -14.26
N GLN A 141 -8.33 0.31 -14.28
CA GLN A 141 -8.97 -0.10 -15.53
C GLN A 141 -9.37 1.11 -16.39
N LYS A 142 -9.54 0.88 -17.68
CA LYS A 142 -9.93 1.94 -18.62
C LYS A 142 -11.32 2.47 -18.25
N GLY A 143 -11.46 3.79 -18.19
CA GLY A 143 -12.72 4.46 -17.85
C GLY A 143 -13.06 4.50 -16.36
N ALA A 144 -12.33 3.78 -15.51
CA ALA A 144 -12.40 3.96 -14.06
C ALA A 144 -11.79 5.33 -13.66
N PRO A 145 -12.20 5.91 -12.52
CA PRO A 145 -11.54 7.08 -11.97
C PRO A 145 -10.08 6.75 -11.59
N TYR A 146 -9.33 7.74 -11.11
CA TYR A 146 -8.00 7.48 -10.58
C TYR A 146 -8.07 6.56 -9.35
N HIS A 147 -7.07 5.70 -9.19
CA HIS A 147 -6.91 4.86 -8.00
C HIS A 147 -5.90 5.50 -7.04
N ARG A 148 -6.21 5.51 -5.74
CA ARG A 148 -5.35 6.06 -4.67
C ARG A 148 -4.46 4.96 -4.07
N LEU A 149 -3.18 4.95 -4.41
CA LEU A 149 -2.22 4.03 -3.81
C LEU A 149 -1.69 4.60 -2.50
N ALA A 150 -2.38 4.26 -1.42
CA ALA A 150 -2.11 4.70 -0.06
C ALA A 150 -1.03 3.84 0.60
N ILE A 151 0.08 4.45 1.00
CA ILE A 151 1.22 3.77 1.63
C ILE A 151 1.25 4.12 3.11
N PHE A 152 1.08 3.11 3.95
CA PHE A 152 1.09 3.23 5.40
C PHE A 152 2.36 2.62 5.98
N ILE A 153 2.96 3.34 6.93
CA ILE A 153 3.99 2.83 7.82
C ILE A 153 3.36 2.65 9.19
N LEU A 154 3.40 1.42 9.70
CA LEU A 154 2.88 1.10 11.03
C LEU A 154 3.99 0.60 11.95
N ASP A 155 4.08 1.18 13.13
CA ASP A 155 4.98 0.70 14.17
C ASP A 155 4.49 -0.63 14.74
N GLN A 156 5.44 -1.54 14.97
CA GLN A 156 5.18 -2.80 15.66
C GLN A 156 5.29 -2.61 17.18
N PRO A 157 4.37 -3.22 17.94
CA PRO A 157 4.33 -3.05 19.39
C PRO A 157 5.59 -3.63 20.05
N GLY A 158 6.24 -2.83 20.91
CA GLY A 158 7.38 -3.27 21.71
C GLY A 158 8.61 -3.69 20.91
N ASN A 159 8.72 -3.28 19.64
CA ASN A 159 9.80 -3.67 18.73
C ASN A 159 9.95 -5.20 18.56
N LYS A 160 8.84 -5.93 18.71
CA LYS A 160 8.82 -7.39 18.58
C LYS A 160 8.53 -7.79 17.14
N PRO A 161 9.30 -8.73 16.55
CA PRO A 161 9.03 -9.21 15.22
C PRO A 161 7.68 -9.94 15.17
N LEU A 162 6.93 -9.68 14.11
CA LEU A 162 5.69 -10.37 13.80
C LEU A 162 5.97 -11.69 13.08
N ASP A 163 5.10 -12.67 13.29
CA ASP A 163 5.11 -13.88 12.48
C ASP A 163 4.55 -13.59 11.08
N ILE A 164 5.41 -13.80 10.07
CA ILE A 164 5.11 -13.57 8.66
C ILE A 164 4.14 -14.63 8.14
N ALA A 165 4.22 -15.86 8.64
CA ALA A 165 3.30 -16.92 8.25
C ALA A 165 1.88 -16.57 8.72
N ALA A 166 1.72 -16.10 9.96
CA ALA A 166 0.46 -15.57 10.45
C ALA A 166 -0.04 -14.36 9.65
N LEU A 167 0.84 -13.46 9.19
CA LEU A 167 0.47 -12.34 8.31
C LEU A 167 -0.05 -12.81 6.96
N ARG A 168 0.63 -13.78 6.32
CA ARG A 168 0.19 -14.40 5.06
C ARG A 168 -1.15 -15.11 5.22
N ALA A 169 -1.31 -15.89 6.29
CA ALA A 169 -2.56 -16.57 6.60
C ALA A 169 -3.72 -15.58 6.82
N GLN A 170 -3.45 -14.42 7.46
CA GLN A 170 -4.45 -13.38 7.66
C GLN A 170 -4.90 -12.70 6.38
N TYR A 171 -3.97 -12.50 5.44
CA TYR A 171 -4.31 -12.02 4.12
C TYR A 171 -5.21 -13.04 3.40
N ASN A 172 -4.80 -14.30 3.36
CA ASN A 172 -5.54 -15.39 2.69
C ASN A 172 -6.89 -15.72 3.35
N LYS A 173 -7.04 -15.58 4.68
CA LYS A 173 -8.30 -15.91 5.37
C LYS A 173 -9.48 -15.06 4.89
N LYS A 174 -9.21 -13.82 4.47
CA LYS A 174 -10.25 -12.93 3.93
C LYS A 174 -10.56 -13.20 2.46
N THR A 175 -9.63 -13.80 1.71
CA THR A 175 -9.85 -14.07 0.28
C THR A 175 -10.85 -15.21 0.07
N VAL A 176 -10.92 -16.18 0.99
CA VAL A 176 -11.77 -17.38 0.85
C VAL A 176 -13.25 -17.12 1.20
N THR A 177 -13.56 -16.09 1.98
CA THR A 177 -14.95 -15.79 2.40
C THR A 177 -15.85 -15.21 1.31
N ASP A 178 -15.29 -14.77 0.18
CA ASP A 178 -16.06 -14.19 -0.94
C ASP A 178 -16.16 -15.16 -2.15
N GLU A 179 -15.50 -16.32 -2.12
CA GLU A 179 -15.52 -17.34 -3.21
C GLU A 179 -16.46 -18.54 -2.92
N SER A 180 -17.46 -18.40 -2.04
CA SER A 180 -18.47 -19.46 -1.82
C SER A 180 -19.74 -19.27 -2.65
N SER A 181 -19.57 -18.97 -3.94
CA SER A 181 -20.60 -19.17 -4.97
C SER A 181 -19.98 -19.36 -6.35
N SER A 182 -19.14 -20.40 -6.55
CA SER A 182 -19.30 -21.39 -7.63
C SER A 182 -18.03 -22.21 -7.94
N SER A 183 -18.24 -23.53 -8.02
CA SER A 183 -17.48 -24.57 -8.74
C SER A 183 -16.03 -24.96 -8.35
N SER A 184 -15.99 -26.11 -7.65
CA SER A 184 -15.20 -27.34 -7.91
C SER A 184 -13.70 -27.28 -8.18
N ALA A 185 -12.99 -28.03 -7.32
CA ALA A 185 -11.55 -28.23 -7.26
C ALA A 185 -10.91 -29.01 -8.43
N SER A 186 -9.62 -28.74 -8.65
CA SER A 186 -8.63 -29.80 -8.93
C SER A 186 -7.22 -29.36 -8.53
N THR A 187 -6.56 -30.21 -7.74
CA THR A 187 -5.17 -30.11 -7.29
C THR A 187 -4.17 -30.39 -8.41
N SER A 188 -3.09 -29.60 -8.51
CA SER A 188 -1.77 -30.15 -8.87
C SER A 188 -0.63 -29.23 -8.41
N SER A 189 0.44 -29.87 -7.94
CA SER A 189 1.69 -29.32 -7.44
C SER A 189 2.68 -29.03 -8.59
N SER A 190 3.23 -27.81 -8.67
CA SER A 190 4.59 -27.59 -9.20
C SER A 190 5.06 -26.16 -9.04
N SER A 191 6.33 -26.05 -8.63
CA SER A 191 7.25 -24.91 -8.77
C SER A 191 6.96 -23.95 -9.94
N ALA A 192 6.35 -22.82 -9.62
CA ALA A 192 6.60 -21.47 -10.12
C ALA A 192 5.51 -20.61 -9.46
N VAL A 193 5.87 -19.68 -8.58
CA VAL A 193 4.86 -18.84 -7.92
C VAL A 193 4.37 -17.81 -8.95
N ALA A 194 3.47 -18.24 -9.83
CA ALA A 194 2.57 -17.36 -10.53
C ALA A 194 1.90 -16.50 -9.47
N ALA A 195 1.97 -15.17 -9.64
CA ALA A 195 1.36 -14.25 -8.69
C ALA A 195 -0.13 -14.62 -8.59
N PRO A 196 -0.63 -15.01 -7.40
CA PRO A 196 -2.05 -15.27 -7.24
C PRO A 196 -2.81 -13.99 -7.63
N VAL A 197 -3.94 -14.16 -8.34
CA VAL A 197 -4.84 -13.07 -8.70
C VAL A 197 -5.03 -12.18 -7.46
N PRO A 198 -4.78 -10.86 -7.57
CA PRO A 198 -4.67 -10.04 -6.38
C PRO A 198 -6.05 -9.82 -5.78
N ALA A 199 -6.33 -10.58 -4.72
CA ALA A 199 -7.63 -10.64 -4.09
C ALA A 199 -8.08 -9.27 -3.54
N THR A 200 -9.34 -8.99 -3.76
CA THR A 200 -10.11 -7.87 -3.21
C THR A 200 -10.60 -8.19 -1.80
N GLY A 201 -11.02 -7.18 -1.02
CA GLY A 201 -11.53 -7.36 0.35
C GLY A 201 -10.52 -7.12 1.48
N PHE A 202 -9.36 -6.54 1.19
CA PHE A 202 -8.35 -6.25 2.21
C PHE A 202 -8.79 -5.17 3.21
N SER A 203 -8.62 -5.41 4.52
CA SER A 203 -8.95 -4.43 5.56
C SER A 203 -7.73 -4.10 6.43
N LEU A 204 -7.21 -2.89 6.27
CA LEU A 204 -6.11 -2.38 7.08
C LEU A 204 -6.49 -2.26 8.56
N LYS A 205 -7.74 -1.93 8.87
CA LYS A 205 -8.24 -1.87 10.26
C LYS A 205 -8.11 -3.23 10.95
N SER A 206 -8.56 -4.30 10.30
CA SER A 206 -8.47 -5.66 10.84
C SER A 206 -7.03 -6.11 11.06
N LEU A 207 -6.13 -5.79 10.12
CA LEU A 207 -4.70 -6.06 10.26
C LEU A 207 -4.11 -5.31 11.47
N ARG A 208 -4.39 -4.01 11.56
CA ARG A 208 -3.94 -3.14 12.65
C ARG A 208 -4.39 -3.68 14.00
N ASP A 209 -5.68 -4.01 14.13
CA ASP A 209 -6.26 -4.42 15.40
C ASP A 209 -5.75 -5.79 15.83
N LYS A 210 -5.56 -6.74 14.90
CA LYS A 210 -5.03 -8.08 15.23
C LYS A 210 -3.58 -8.05 15.70
N PHE A 211 -2.74 -7.24 15.07
CA PHE A 211 -1.30 -7.20 15.37
C PHE A 211 -0.91 -5.99 16.25
N ALA A 212 -1.90 -5.27 16.79
CA ALA A 212 -1.73 -4.06 17.62
C ALA A 212 -0.78 -3.02 16.99
N LEU A 213 -0.88 -2.82 15.67
CA LEU A 213 -0.02 -1.91 14.93
C LEU A 213 -0.46 -0.46 15.12
N THR A 214 0.49 0.47 15.13
CA THR A 214 0.18 1.91 15.21
C THR A 214 0.56 2.61 13.92
N PRO A 215 -0.39 3.20 13.17
CA PRO A 215 -0.06 3.92 11.94
C PRO A 215 0.68 5.22 12.28
N THR A 216 1.94 5.33 11.86
CA THR A 216 2.86 6.42 12.23
C THR A 216 3.43 7.17 11.04
N GLY A 217 3.43 6.59 9.84
CA GLY A 217 3.86 7.26 8.62
C GLY A 217 2.85 7.07 7.50
N PHE A 218 2.79 8.05 6.59
CA PHE A 218 1.87 8.01 5.47
C PHE A 218 2.42 8.77 4.26
N THR A 219 2.21 8.21 3.08
CA THR A 219 2.32 8.90 1.80
C THR A 219 1.39 8.24 0.81
N LEU A 220 1.15 8.87 -0.34
CA LEU A 220 0.35 8.26 -1.40
C LEU A 220 0.82 8.72 -2.76
N PHE A 221 0.47 7.94 -3.77
CA PHE A 221 0.45 8.38 -5.16
C PHE A 221 -0.85 7.91 -5.80
N ARG A 222 -1.12 8.37 -7.02
CA ARG A 222 -2.30 7.95 -7.77
C ARG A 222 -1.89 7.32 -9.09
N THR A 223 -2.75 6.48 -9.63
CA THR A 223 -2.61 5.92 -10.99
C THR A 223 -3.92 6.06 -11.74
N VAL A 224 -3.84 6.10 -13.06
CA VAL A 224 -4.95 6.13 -14.02
C VAL A 224 -4.59 5.21 -15.16
N TRP A 225 -5.58 4.80 -15.94
CA TRP A 225 -5.30 4.11 -17.20
C TRP A 225 -4.44 4.99 -18.12
N ASP A 226 -3.35 4.41 -18.61
CA ASP A 226 -2.44 5.02 -19.59
C ASP A 226 -2.07 4.01 -20.70
N GLU A 227 -1.27 4.44 -21.66
CA GLU A 227 -0.86 3.63 -22.82
C GLU A 227 -0.09 2.36 -22.44
N HIS A 228 0.55 2.33 -21.26
CA HIS A 228 1.38 1.21 -20.81
C HIS A 228 0.66 0.26 -19.84
N THR A 229 -0.54 0.64 -19.38
CA THR A 229 -1.24 -0.07 -18.31
C THR A 229 -1.55 -1.52 -18.71
N ALA A 230 -2.00 -1.74 -19.95
CA ALA A 230 -2.28 -3.08 -20.47
C ALA A 230 -1.04 -3.99 -20.44
N ASP A 231 0.12 -3.48 -20.90
CA ASP A 231 1.38 -4.23 -20.93
C ASP A 231 1.90 -4.53 -19.52
N VAL A 232 1.73 -3.59 -18.59
CA VAL A 232 2.10 -3.78 -17.18
C VAL A 232 1.21 -4.85 -16.53
N MET A 233 -0.11 -4.81 -16.78
CA MET A 233 -1.05 -5.82 -16.28
C MET A 233 -0.73 -7.21 -16.84
N HIS A 234 -0.48 -7.32 -18.15
CA HIS A 234 -0.11 -8.59 -18.78
C HIS A 234 1.19 -9.18 -18.20
N ARG A 235 2.24 -8.36 -18.06
CA ARG A 235 3.51 -8.80 -17.45
C ARG A 235 3.37 -9.19 -15.98
N ALA A 236 2.45 -8.56 -15.26
CA ALA A 236 2.13 -8.88 -13.87
C ALA A 236 1.14 -10.05 -13.71
N GLY A 237 0.60 -10.60 -14.80
CA GLY A 237 -0.41 -11.67 -14.77
C GLY A 237 -1.77 -11.21 -14.22
N VAL A 238 -2.10 -9.93 -14.37
CA VAL A 238 -3.34 -9.33 -13.85
C VAL A 238 -4.41 -9.29 -14.96
N PRO A 239 -5.60 -9.87 -14.74
CA PRO A 239 -6.70 -9.84 -15.72
C PRO A 239 -7.41 -8.47 -15.75
N GLY A 240 -8.25 -8.26 -16.78
CA GLY A 240 -9.14 -7.09 -16.87
C GLY A 240 -8.55 -5.88 -17.59
N ALA A 241 -7.48 -6.05 -18.36
CA ALA A 241 -6.94 -5.00 -19.24
C ALA A 241 -7.84 -4.74 -20.47
N ASP A 242 -8.68 -5.70 -20.80
CA ASP A 242 -9.68 -5.70 -21.87
C ASP A 242 -11.03 -5.11 -21.44
N VAL A 243 -11.20 -4.80 -20.15
CA VAL A 243 -12.43 -4.24 -19.59
C VAL A 243 -12.39 -2.71 -19.61
N GLU A 244 -13.47 -2.11 -20.11
CA GLU A 244 -13.68 -0.66 -20.12
C GLU A 244 -14.95 -0.29 -19.35
N PHE A 245 -14.80 0.56 -18.35
CA PHE A 245 -15.92 1.17 -17.62
C PHE A 245 -16.46 2.36 -18.40
N ARG A 246 -17.79 2.47 -18.47
CA ARG A 246 -18.48 3.61 -19.07
C ARG A 246 -19.42 4.24 -18.05
N PRO A 247 -19.64 5.57 -18.10
CA PRO A 247 -20.61 6.21 -17.23
C PRO A 247 -22.00 5.58 -17.40
N ASN A 248 -22.66 5.26 -16.28
CA ASN A 248 -24.06 4.85 -16.30
C ASN A 248 -24.91 6.00 -16.85
N ARG A 249 -25.68 5.72 -17.91
CA ARG A 249 -26.66 6.67 -18.43
C ARG A 249 -27.93 6.52 -17.60
N PRO A 250 -28.39 7.56 -16.88
CA PRO A 250 -29.67 7.48 -16.20
C PRO A 250 -30.77 7.30 -17.26
N THR A 251 -31.59 6.26 -17.12
CA THR A 251 -32.81 6.13 -17.91
C THR A 251 -33.76 7.27 -17.51
N PRO A 252 -34.32 8.04 -18.47
CA PRO A 252 -35.32 9.04 -18.14
C PRO A 252 -36.52 8.35 -17.48
N SER A 253 -36.90 8.87 -16.31
CA SER A 253 -38.07 8.46 -15.53
C SER A 253 -39.38 8.85 -16.22
#